data_AF-A0A940CU25-F1
#
_entry.id   AF-A0A940CU25-F1
#
_cell.length_a   1.000
_cell.length_b   1.000
_cell.length_c   1.000
_cell.angle_alpha   90.00
_cell.angle_beta   90.00
_cell.angle_gamma   90.00
#
_symmetry.space_group_name_H-M   'P 1'
#
loop_
_entity.id
_entity.type
_entity.pdbx_description
1 polymer ?
#
loop_
_entity_poly.entity_id
_entity_poly.type
_entity_poly.pdbx_seq_one_letter_code
_entity_poly.pdbx_strand_id
1 'polypeptide(L)'
;MKKTLLLFLITVLVSIYFANGGDEMKQNEWKLIWSEEFDGDTLNTEIWKFDIGNGHSRWNPGWGNGELEYYTEGDNMYLENGMLVIEARKEKVKDSYGEYYYTSTRINTENKFKVKYGKIEARAKFPYGKGLWPAIWLLGTNYRYVRWPMCGEIDIVEFLGHDRYTVYGTLHGPGYSKDKAKSWKYRLDIDEPDFTEEFHTFGIIWDSEKISFYVDDTVYYTVTKKAILKQGHPWVFDNYFFLIVNLAVGGYWPGYPDNTTKFPARMYVDYIKVWQKVE
;
A
#
# COMPACT_ATOMS: atom_id res chain seq x y z
N MET A 1 11.56 18.45 77.31
CA MET A 1 11.20 17.49 76.23
C MET A 1 11.66 18.08 74.90
N LYS A 2 12.73 17.51 74.32
CA LYS A 2 13.34 17.97 73.06
C LYS A 2 12.44 17.53 71.89
N LYS A 3 12.01 18.47 71.04
CA LYS A 3 11.45 18.14 69.72
C LYS A 3 12.48 18.56 68.66
N THR A 4 13.06 17.56 68.04
CA THR A 4 13.99 17.64 66.92
C THR A 4 13.22 18.06 65.67
N LEU A 5 13.62 19.17 65.05
CA LEU A 5 13.09 19.59 63.75
C LEU A 5 14.01 19.02 62.67
N LEU A 6 13.50 18.06 61.90
CA LEU A 6 14.19 17.44 60.78
C LEU A 6 14.04 18.34 59.54
N LEU A 7 15.14 18.94 59.07
CA LEU A 7 15.19 19.67 57.80
C LEU A 7 15.23 18.65 56.66
N PHE A 8 14.21 18.61 55.81
CA PHE A 8 14.26 17.90 54.52
C PHE A 8 14.99 18.78 53.51
N LEU A 9 16.20 18.36 53.11
CA LEU A 9 16.90 18.91 51.95
C LEU A 9 16.24 18.34 50.70
N ILE A 10 15.54 19.17 49.91
CA ILE A 10 15.07 18.81 48.57
C ILE A 10 16.20 19.16 47.60
N THR A 11 16.97 18.15 47.20
CA THR A 11 17.90 18.24 46.07
C THR A 11 17.11 18.16 44.76
N VAL A 12 16.97 19.28 44.06
CA VAL A 12 16.47 19.31 42.68
C VAL A 12 17.60 18.83 41.76
N LEU A 13 17.51 17.59 41.30
CA LEU A 13 18.32 17.07 40.21
C LEU A 13 17.78 17.66 38.89
N VAL A 14 18.53 18.58 38.29
CA VAL A 14 18.27 19.05 36.93
C VAL A 14 18.84 18.00 35.97
N SER A 15 17.98 17.16 35.42
CA SER A 15 18.32 16.24 34.34
C SER A 15 18.47 17.05 33.05
N ILE A 16 19.70 17.28 32.61
CA ILE A 16 19.98 17.80 31.26
C ILE A 16 19.71 16.66 30.29
N TYR A 17 18.55 16.67 29.64
CA TYR A 17 18.29 15.81 28.49
C TYR A 17 19.06 16.38 27.30
N PHE A 18 20.11 15.69 26.87
CA PHE A 18 20.66 15.86 25.53
C PHE A 18 19.69 15.21 24.54
N ALA A 19 18.96 16.03 23.80
CA ALA A 19 18.21 15.57 22.64
C ALA A 19 19.22 15.19 21.55
N ASN A 20 19.44 13.88 21.37
CA ASN A 20 20.05 13.37 20.16
C ASN A 20 19.05 13.59 19.02
N GLY A 21 19.45 14.39 18.03
CA GLY A 21 18.69 14.65 16.82
C GLY A 21 18.51 13.38 15.99
N GLY A 22 17.42 12.67 16.23
CA GLY A 22 16.73 11.93 15.17
C GLY A 22 15.95 12.95 14.34
N ASP A 23 15.94 12.78 13.03
CA ASP A 23 15.11 13.55 12.10
C ASP A 23 13.63 13.27 12.42
N GLU A 24 13.07 13.98 13.41
CA GLU A 24 11.63 14.17 13.49
C GLU A 24 11.21 14.82 12.17
N MET A 25 10.50 14.08 11.33
CA MET A 25 9.87 14.63 10.13
C MET A 25 9.10 15.88 10.54
N LYS A 26 9.64 17.06 10.20
CA LYS A 26 9.05 18.34 10.59
C LYS A 26 7.63 18.41 10.02
N GLN A 27 6.66 18.23 10.91
CA GLN A 27 5.22 18.26 10.60
C GLN A 27 4.80 19.57 9.90
N ASN A 28 5.64 20.62 9.97
CA ASN A 28 5.48 21.90 9.29
C ASN A 28 5.74 21.90 7.77
N GLU A 29 6.24 20.82 7.17
CA GLU A 29 6.51 20.76 5.73
C GLU A 29 5.35 20.17 4.89
N TRP A 30 4.36 19.53 5.53
CA TRP A 30 3.31 18.77 4.84
C TRP A 30 1.91 19.19 5.29
N LYS A 31 1.04 19.52 4.33
CA LYS A 31 -0.38 19.79 4.55
C LYS A 31 -1.22 18.60 4.08
N LEU A 32 -2.04 18.05 4.97
CA LEU A 32 -3.01 17.00 4.62
C LEU A 32 -4.03 17.59 3.63
N ILE A 33 -4.17 16.96 2.47
CA ILE A 33 -5.12 17.40 1.43
C ILE A 33 -6.27 16.42 1.23
N TRP A 34 -6.09 15.16 1.60
CA TRP A 34 -7.12 14.13 1.52
C TRP A 34 -6.76 12.98 2.46
N SER A 35 -7.78 12.39 3.07
CA SER A 35 -7.65 11.12 3.77
C SER A 35 -8.92 10.28 3.63
N GLU A 36 -8.74 8.99 3.81
CA GLU A 36 -9.79 7.99 3.97
C GLU A 36 -9.47 7.24 5.27
N GLU A 37 -10.29 7.47 6.31
CA GLU A 37 -10.17 6.80 7.60
C GLU A 37 -11.12 5.60 7.71
N PHE A 38 -11.97 5.32 6.69
CA PHE A 38 -12.88 4.18 6.67
C PHE A 38 -13.86 4.09 7.88
N ASP A 39 -14.16 5.21 8.53
CA ASP A 39 -15.07 5.33 9.69
C ASP A 39 -16.57 5.20 9.35
N GLY A 40 -16.92 5.13 8.06
CA GLY A 40 -18.32 5.02 7.63
C GLY A 40 -18.90 3.61 7.81
N ASP A 41 -20.23 3.51 7.73
CA ASP A 41 -20.92 2.20 7.71
C ASP A 41 -20.74 1.46 6.38
N THR A 42 -20.48 2.21 5.30
CA THR A 42 -20.32 1.70 3.94
C THR A 42 -19.21 2.46 3.21
N LEU A 43 -18.59 1.82 2.22
CA LEU A 43 -17.56 2.46 1.39
C LEU A 43 -18.10 3.73 0.71
N ASN A 44 -17.34 4.82 0.77
CA ASN A 44 -17.70 6.06 0.09
C ASN A 44 -17.59 5.90 -1.44
N THR A 45 -18.72 5.62 -2.10
CA THR A 45 -18.80 5.45 -3.54
C THR A 45 -18.71 6.76 -4.33
N GLU A 46 -18.59 7.93 -3.70
CA GLU A 46 -18.20 9.16 -4.41
C GLU A 46 -16.68 9.21 -4.65
N ILE A 47 -15.90 8.43 -3.90
CA ILE A 47 -14.44 8.36 -3.99
C ILE A 47 -13.97 7.04 -4.59
N TRP A 48 -14.55 5.93 -4.15
CA TRP A 48 -14.14 4.58 -4.54
C TRP A 48 -15.06 3.97 -5.59
N LYS A 49 -14.50 3.11 -6.42
CA LYS A 49 -15.26 2.23 -7.31
C LYS A 49 -14.68 0.83 -7.29
N PHE A 50 -15.52 -0.15 -7.60
CA PHE A 50 -15.13 -1.54 -7.69
C PHE A 50 -14.66 -1.88 -9.11
N ASP A 51 -13.53 -2.57 -9.21
CA ASP A 51 -13.20 -3.34 -10.39
C ASP A 51 -13.85 -4.73 -10.23
N ILE A 52 -14.57 -5.20 -11.26
CA ILE A 52 -15.38 -6.42 -11.18
C ILE A 52 -14.82 -7.50 -12.11
N GLY A 53 -14.80 -8.73 -11.60
CA GLY A 53 -14.42 -9.95 -12.30
C GLY A 53 -12.93 -10.23 -12.32
N ASN A 54 -12.51 -11.06 -13.28
CA ASN A 54 -11.11 -11.52 -13.44
C ASN A 54 -10.44 -10.84 -14.65
N GLY A 55 -10.76 -9.56 -14.91
CA GLY A 55 -10.12 -8.74 -15.95
C GLY A 55 -10.53 -9.01 -17.41
N HIS A 56 -11.36 -10.02 -17.69
CA HIS A 56 -11.80 -10.39 -19.04
C HIS A 56 -12.54 -9.26 -19.77
N SER A 57 -13.43 -8.54 -19.07
CA SER A 57 -14.15 -7.37 -19.59
C SER A 57 -13.23 -6.21 -20.02
N ARG A 58 -11.97 -6.25 -19.59
CA ARG A 58 -10.91 -5.28 -19.92
C ARG A 58 -9.86 -5.86 -20.88
N TRP A 59 -10.14 -6.99 -21.52
CA TRP A 59 -9.21 -7.71 -22.39
C TRP A 59 -7.89 -8.05 -21.68
N ASN A 60 -7.95 -8.27 -20.37
CA ASN A 60 -6.82 -8.59 -19.53
C ASN A 60 -7.14 -9.74 -18.55
N PRO A 61 -7.44 -10.96 -19.05
CA PRO A 61 -7.74 -12.14 -18.21
C PRO A 61 -6.70 -12.38 -17.11
N GLY A 62 -7.14 -12.82 -15.94
CA GLY A 62 -6.27 -12.99 -14.77
C GLY A 62 -5.55 -11.70 -14.40
N TRP A 63 -6.19 -10.55 -14.67
CA TRP A 63 -5.65 -9.20 -14.55
C TRP A 63 -4.26 -9.00 -15.20
N GLY A 64 -3.90 -9.83 -16.17
CA GLY A 64 -2.61 -9.82 -16.86
C GLY A 64 -1.50 -10.58 -16.14
N ASN A 65 -1.77 -11.07 -14.93
CA ASN A 65 -0.82 -11.69 -14.03
C ASN A 65 -1.14 -13.16 -13.72
N GLY A 66 -2.15 -13.74 -14.38
CA GLY A 66 -2.61 -15.11 -14.08
C GLY A 66 -3.32 -15.20 -12.73
N GLU A 67 -3.86 -14.08 -12.24
CA GLU A 67 -4.68 -14.01 -11.02
C GLU A 67 -5.92 -14.92 -11.13
N LEU A 68 -6.28 -15.58 -10.03
CA LEU A 68 -7.38 -16.56 -9.99
C LEU A 68 -8.69 -16.00 -9.42
N GLU A 69 -8.64 -14.86 -8.72
CA GLU A 69 -9.81 -14.30 -8.06
C GLU A 69 -10.79 -13.64 -9.04
N TYR A 70 -12.04 -13.66 -8.62
CA TYR A 70 -13.08 -12.81 -9.16
C TYR A 70 -13.31 -11.64 -8.21
N TYR A 71 -12.97 -10.42 -8.61
CA TYR A 71 -13.29 -9.26 -7.78
C TYR A 71 -14.80 -8.99 -7.80
N THR A 72 -15.41 -8.83 -6.62
CA THR A 72 -16.85 -8.59 -6.47
C THR A 72 -17.17 -7.12 -6.25
N GLU A 73 -18.45 -6.77 -6.40
CA GLU A 73 -18.97 -5.42 -6.18
C GLU A 73 -19.39 -5.23 -4.70
N GLY A 74 -18.41 -5.30 -3.80
CA GLY A 74 -18.61 -5.01 -2.38
C GLY A 74 -18.86 -6.23 -1.48
N ASP A 75 -19.24 -7.39 -2.03
CA ASP A 75 -19.51 -8.59 -1.21
C ASP A 75 -18.28 -9.12 -0.45
N ASN A 76 -17.07 -8.79 -0.92
CA ASN A 76 -15.79 -9.21 -0.35
C ASN A 76 -15.10 -8.10 0.45
N MET A 77 -15.83 -7.06 0.85
CA MET A 77 -15.31 -6.05 1.76
C MET A 77 -16.36 -5.58 2.74
N TYR A 78 -15.89 -5.01 3.85
CA TYR A 78 -16.72 -4.31 4.81
C TYR A 78 -15.89 -3.28 5.55
N LEU A 79 -16.56 -2.31 6.17
CA LEU A 79 -15.94 -1.38 7.08
C LEU A 79 -16.24 -1.86 8.51
N GLU A 80 -15.21 -2.02 9.32
CA GLU A 80 -15.35 -2.49 10.70
C GLU A 80 -14.28 -1.82 11.57
N ASN A 81 -14.72 -1.23 12.70
CA ASN A 81 -13.84 -0.59 13.68
C ASN A 81 -12.92 0.49 13.09
N GLY A 82 -13.43 1.32 12.17
CA GLY A 82 -12.66 2.38 11.52
C GLY A 82 -11.62 1.85 10.53
N MET A 83 -11.86 0.69 9.92
CA MET A 83 -10.93 0.07 8.97
C MET A 83 -11.69 -0.51 7.79
N LEU A 84 -11.06 -0.43 6.61
CA LEU A 84 -11.42 -1.26 5.47
C LEU A 84 -10.90 -2.69 5.69
N VAL A 85 -11.80 -3.66 5.58
CA VAL A 85 -11.44 -5.08 5.51
C VAL A 85 -11.75 -5.60 4.12
N ILE A 86 -10.73 -6.06 3.40
CA ILE A 86 -10.88 -6.83 2.15
C ILE A 86 -10.69 -8.31 2.49
N GLU A 87 -11.69 -9.12 2.18
CA GLU A 87 -11.74 -10.55 2.47
C GLU A 87 -11.69 -11.38 1.19
N ALA A 88 -10.55 -12.04 0.94
CA ALA A 88 -10.47 -13.09 -0.05
C ALA A 88 -11.13 -14.36 0.49
N ARG A 89 -12.08 -14.92 -0.26
CA ARG A 89 -12.78 -16.17 0.09
C ARG A 89 -12.51 -17.25 -0.96
N LYS A 90 -12.56 -18.51 -0.51
CA LYS A 90 -12.55 -19.68 -1.39
C LYS A 90 -13.98 -20.12 -1.65
N GLU A 91 -14.58 -19.56 -2.69
CA GLU A 91 -15.96 -19.83 -3.09
C GLU A 91 -16.11 -19.83 -4.60
N LYS A 92 -17.10 -20.57 -5.10
CA LYS A 92 -17.32 -20.71 -6.54
C LYS A 92 -18.22 -19.59 -7.03
N VAL A 93 -17.75 -18.83 -8.02
CA VAL A 93 -18.55 -17.90 -8.80
C VAL A 93 -18.40 -18.18 -10.29
N LYS A 94 -19.34 -17.71 -11.10
CA LYS A 94 -19.35 -17.91 -12.54
C LYS A 94 -19.88 -16.67 -13.25
N ASP A 95 -19.26 -16.33 -14.37
CA ASP A 95 -19.77 -15.33 -15.30
C ASP A 95 -19.81 -15.88 -16.74
N SER A 96 -19.92 -14.99 -17.73
CA SER A 96 -19.91 -15.36 -19.15
C SER A 96 -18.57 -15.87 -19.67
N TYR A 97 -17.47 -15.67 -18.94
CA TYR A 97 -16.11 -16.01 -19.35
C TYR A 97 -15.59 -17.28 -18.70
N GLY A 98 -16.04 -17.62 -17.49
CA GLY A 98 -15.60 -18.84 -16.83
C GLY A 98 -16.15 -19.07 -15.43
N GLU A 99 -15.62 -20.12 -14.79
CA GLU A 99 -15.81 -20.40 -13.37
C GLU A 99 -14.56 -20.01 -12.61
N TYR A 100 -14.75 -19.40 -11.44
CA TYR A 100 -13.69 -18.93 -10.55
C TYR A 100 -13.92 -19.54 -9.17
N TYR A 101 -12.83 -19.79 -8.44
CA TYR A 101 -12.86 -20.51 -7.15
C TYR A 101 -12.41 -19.66 -5.97
N TYR A 102 -12.13 -18.38 -6.24
CA TYR A 102 -11.78 -17.39 -5.26
C TYR A 102 -12.50 -16.09 -5.59
N THR A 103 -12.93 -15.38 -4.55
CA THR A 103 -13.51 -14.04 -4.66
C THR A 103 -12.71 -13.09 -3.78
N SER A 104 -12.66 -11.81 -4.15
CA SER A 104 -11.97 -10.78 -3.37
C SER A 104 -12.49 -9.39 -3.75
N THR A 105 -11.83 -8.32 -3.31
CA THR A 105 -12.15 -6.95 -3.71
C THR A 105 -10.92 -6.23 -4.26
N ARG A 106 -11.17 -5.43 -5.31
CA ARG A 106 -10.27 -4.42 -5.87
C ARG A 106 -11.03 -3.11 -6.01
N ILE A 107 -10.65 -2.11 -5.23
CA ILE A 107 -11.22 -0.76 -5.29
C ILE A 107 -10.21 0.23 -5.83
N ASN A 108 -10.68 1.28 -6.47
CA ASN A 108 -9.83 2.36 -6.95
C ASN A 108 -10.53 3.71 -7.02
N THR A 109 -9.76 4.78 -7.20
CA THR A 109 -10.26 6.16 -7.22
C THR A 109 -10.28 6.79 -8.62
N GLU A 110 -10.18 6.00 -9.70
CA GLU A 110 -10.12 6.53 -11.08
C GLU A 110 -11.33 7.44 -11.36
N ASN A 111 -11.04 8.64 -11.89
CA ASN A 111 -11.98 9.72 -12.19
C ASN A 111 -12.68 10.36 -10.97
N LYS A 112 -12.29 10.00 -9.74
CA LYS A 112 -12.88 10.52 -8.50
C LYS A 112 -11.84 11.27 -7.66
N PHE A 113 -10.74 10.60 -7.30
CA PHE A 113 -9.60 11.21 -6.63
C PHE A 113 -8.30 10.89 -7.36
N LYS A 114 -7.44 11.89 -7.52
CA LYS A 114 -6.13 11.77 -8.15
C LYS A 114 -5.14 12.72 -7.50
N VAL A 115 -3.88 12.33 -7.51
CA VAL A 115 -2.79 13.08 -6.90
C VAL A 115 -1.60 13.12 -7.85
N LYS A 116 -0.87 14.23 -7.82
CA LYS A 116 0.44 14.38 -8.46
C LYS A 116 1.38 14.96 -7.41
N TYR A 117 2.44 14.22 -7.10
CA TYR A 117 3.38 14.53 -6.02
C TYR A 117 2.72 14.55 -4.63
N GLY A 118 3.54 14.51 -3.59
CA GLY A 118 3.08 14.50 -2.22
C GLY A 118 3.71 13.40 -1.38
N LYS A 119 3.33 13.37 -0.11
CA LYS A 119 3.48 12.19 0.74
C LYS A 119 2.18 11.41 0.64
N ILE A 120 2.26 10.10 0.40
CA ILE A 120 1.10 9.20 0.39
C ILE A 120 1.46 8.05 1.30
N GLU A 121 0.57 7.70 2.22
CA GLU A 121 0.79 6.60 3.14
C GLU A 121 -0.51 5.87 3.43
N ALA A 122 -0.41 4.56 3.66
CA ALA A 122 -1.50 3.72 4.11
C ALA A 122 -1.03 2.87 5.28
N ARG A 123 -1.84 2.79 6.33
CA ARG A 123 -1.59 1.90 7.46
C ARG A 123 -2.37 0.61 7.26
N ALA A 124 -1.68 -0.52 7.15
CA ALA A 124 -2.30 -1.78 6.77
C ALA A 124 -1.68 -2.99 7.47
N LYS A 125 -2.45 -4.09 7.50
CA LYS A 125 -2.02 -5.42 7.92
C LYS A 125 -2.45 -6.45 6.88
N PHE A 126 -1.56 -7.37 6.53
CA PHE A 126 -1.74 -8.28 5.41
C PHE A 126 -2.07 -9.72 5.84
N PRO A 127 -2.71 -10.54 4.98
CA PRO A 127 -2.96 -11.93 5.30
C PRO A 127 -1.75 -12.83 5.02
N TYR A 128 -1.48 -13.77 5.92
CA TYR A 128 -0.51 -14.84 5.69
C TYR A 128 -1.09 -15.98 4.85
N GLY A 129 -0.33 -16.44 3.86
CA GLY A 129 -0.68 -17.62 3.06
C GLY A 129 -0.09 -17.56 1.65
N LYS A 130 0.44 -18.69 1.18
CA LYS A 130 0.95 -18.79 -0.20
C LYS A 130 -0.13 -18.43 -1.22
N GLY A 131 0.27 -17.71 -2.26
CA GLY A 131 -0.63 -17.25 -3.31
C GLY A 131 -1.48 -16.02 -2.94
N LEU A 132 -1.44 -15.52 -1.71
CA LEU A 132 -2.09 -14.25 -1.37
C LEU A 132 -1.19 -13.08 -1.77
N TRP A 133 -1.77 -12.07 -2.40
CA TRP A 133 -1.03 -10.92 -2.93
C TRP A 133 -1.81 -9.61 -2.72
N PRO A 134 -1.77 -9.03 -1.50
CA PRO A 134 -2.29 -7.69 -1.26
C PRO A 134 -1.37 -6.63 -1.86
N ALA A 135 -1.98 -5.55 -2.34
CA ALA A 135 -1.28 -4.41 -2.90
C ALA A 135 -2.02 -3.08 -2.61
N ILE A 136 -1.23 -2.03 -2.37
CA ILE A 136 -1.68 -0.63 -2.36
C ILE A 136 -0.78 0.12 -3.33
N TRP A 137 -1.37 0.69 -4.36
CA TRP A 137 -0.62 1.14 -5.53
C TRP A 137 -1.34 2.26 -6.28
N LEU A 138 -0.63 2.83 -7.24
CA LEU A 138 -1.04 3.99 -8.01
C LEU A 138 -0.91 3.69 -9.50
N LEU A 139 -1.89 4.11 -10.30
CA LEU A 139 -1.82 4.02 -11.76
C LEU A 139 -2.04 5.39 -12.40
N GLY A 140 -1.27 5.71 -13.45
CA GLY A 140 -1.38 6.97 -14.16
C GLY A 140 -2.77 7.18 -14.78
N THR A 141 -3.39 8.35 -14.57
CA THR A 141 -4.75 8.64 -15.03
C THR A 141 -4.90 8.63 -16.56
N ASN A 142 -3.79 8.71 -17.29
CA ASN A 142 -3.76 8.68 -18.75
C ASN A 142 -3.74 7.26 -19.35
N TYR A 143 -3.87 6.19 -18.53
CA TYR A 143 -3.77 4.79 -19.00
C TYR A 143 -4.73 4.43 -20.14
N ARG A 144 -5.89 5.09 -20.26
CA ARG A 144 -6.82 4.87 -21.38
C ARG A 144 -6.28 5.39 -22.71
N TYR A 145 -5.37 6.35 -22.70
CA TYR A 145 -4.79 6.98 -23.90
C TYR A 145 -3.45 6.39 -24.27
N VAL A 146 -2.57 6.17 -23.29
CA VAL A 146 -1.19 5.72 -23.55
C VAL A 146 -0.98 4.24 -23.28
N ARG A 147 -1.94 3.58 -22.59
CA ARG A 147 -1.89 2.20 -22.11
C ARG A 147 -0.77 1.96 -21.10
N TRP A 148 -0.88 0.85 -20.39
CA TRP A 148 0.20 0.35 -19.54
C TRP A 148 1.31 -0.27 -20.41
N PRO A 149 2.61 -0.08 -20.10
CA PRO A 149 3.16 0.60 -18.92
C PRO A 149 3.45 2.10 -19.17
N MET A 150 3.02 2.68 -20.29
CA MET A 150 3.30 4.08 -20.64
C MET A 150 2.69 5.09 -19.66
N CYS A 151 1.59 4.72 -18.99
CA CYS A 151 0.95 5.55 -17.98
C CYS A 151 1.75 5.67 -16.68
N GLY A 152 2.67 4.74 -16.44
CA GLY A 152 3.34 4.58 -15.14
C GLY A 152 2.48 3.87 -14.11
N GLU A 153 3.15 3.16 -13.22
CA GLU A 153 2.62 2.47 -12.04
C GLU A 153 3.58 2.69 -10.87
N ILE A 154 3.05 3.05 -9.70
CA ILE A 154 3.82 3.15 -8.45
C ILE A 154 3.18 2.23 -7.43
N ASP A 155 3.84 1.12 -7.14
CA ASP A 155 3.39 0.17 -6.14
C ASP A 155 3.97 0.60 -4.80
N ILE A 156 3.16 1.29 -3.99
CA ILE A 156 3.57 1.77 -2.65
C ILE A 156 3.97 0.57 -1.80
N VAL A 157 3.16 -0.48 -1.85
CA VAL A 157 3.46 -1.76 -1.23
C VAL A 157 2.79 -2.90 -1.99
N GLU A 158 3.59 -3.93 -2.26
CA GLU A 158 3.14 -5.27 -2.61
C GLU A 158 3.71 -6.27 -1.60
N PHE A 159 2.95 -7.31 -1.30
CA PHE A 159 3.35 -8.35 -0.35
C PHE A 159 3.03 -9.73 -0.92
N LEU A 160 3.91 -10.70 -0.69
CA LEU A 160 3.70 -12.09 -1.10
C LEU A 160 3.46 -12.93 0.14
N GLY A 161 2.26 -13.46 0.30
CA GLY A 161 1.81 -14.08 1.55
C GLY A 161 2.59 -15.32 2.02
N HIS A 162 3.56 -15.81 1.25
CA HIS A 162 4.47 -16.86 1.70
C HIS A 162 5.74 -16.33 2.41
N ASP A 163 6.12 -15.06 2.24
CA ASP A 163 7.24 -14.40 2.92
C ASP A 163 6.75 -13.25 3.79
N ARG A 164 6.30 -13.59 5.00
CA ARG A 164 5.63 -12.67 5.93
C ARG A 164 6.46 -11.47 6.42
N TYR A 165 7.76 -11.50 6.20
CA TYR A 165 8.69 -10.45 6.64
C TYR A 165 9.12 -9.50 5.52
N THR A 166 8.66 -9.69 4.29
CA THR A 166 9.16 -8.92 3.14
C THR A 166 8.03 -8.24 2.38
N VAL A 167 8.20 -6.94 2.12
CA VAL A 167 7.36 -6.17 1.21
C VAL A 167 8.20 -5.57 0.08
N TYR A 168 7.52 -5.13 -0.98
CA TYR A 168 8.13 -4.59 -2.18
C TYR A 168 7.54 -3.22 -2.52
N GLY A 169 8.40 -2.28 -2.83
CA GLY A 169 8.04 -1.04 -3.52
C GLY A 169 8.53 -1.13 -4.96
N THR A 170 7.64 -0.89 -5.91
CA THR A 170 7.91 -1.15 -7.32
C THR A 170 7.51 0.03 -8.19
N LEU A 171 8.28 0.25 -9.26
CA LEU A 171 7.94 1.18 -10.34
C LEU A 171 7.85 0.45 -11.67
N HIS A 172 6.76 0.69 -12.39
CA HIS A 172 6.58 0.26 -13.77
C HIS A 172 6.53 1.45 -14.72
N GLY A 173 7.24 1.33 -15.83
CA GLY A 173 7.26 2.32 -16.90
C GLY A 173 7.82 1.77 -18.21
N PRO A 174 7.98 2.62 -19.23
CA PRO A 174 8.40 2.20 -20.56
C PRO A 174 9.82 1.63 -20.54
N GLY A 175 9.95 0.33 -20.83
CA GLY A 175 11.24 -0.37 -20.79
C GLY A 175 11.65 -0.92 -19.42
N TYR A 176 10.83 -0.72 -18.37
CA TYR A 176 11.02 -1.26 -17.02
C TYR A 176 9.68 -1.63 -16.39
N SER A 177 9.10 -2.75 -16.79
CA SER A 177 7.79 -3.24 -16.31
C SER A 177 7.76 -4.77 -16.32
N LYS A 178 6.72 -5.39 -15.74
CA LYS A 178 6.65 -6.85 -15.54
C LYS A 178 7.89 -7.37 -14.80
N ASP A 179 8.53 -8.40 -15.32
CA ASP A 179 9.80 -8.98 -14.86
C ASP A 179 10.98 -8.00 -14.88
N LYS A 180 10.87 -6.87 -15.60
CA LYS A 180 11.89 -5.82 -15.69
C LYS A 180 11.55 -4.59 -14.86
N ALA A 181 10.49 -4.63 -14.05
CA ALA A 181 10.11 -3.54 -13.17
C ALA A 181 11.27 -3.17 -12.24
N LYS A 182 11.29 -1.91 -11.79
CA LYS A 182 12.27 -1.47 -10.79
C LYS A 182 11.66 -1.75 -9.41
N SER A 183 11.99 -2.91 -8.84
CA SER A 183 11.43 -3.37 -7.56
C SER A 183 12.52 -3.44 -6.49
N TRP A 184 12.18 -2.98 -5.29
CA TRP A 184 13.04 -2.96 -4.12
C TRP A 184 12.30 -3.55 -2.94
N LYS A 185 13.00 -4.38 -2.17
CA LYS A 185 12.42 -5.06 -1.01
C LYS A 185 12.81 -4.36 0.28
N TYR A 186 11.87 -4.32 1.21
CA TYR A 186 12.13 -4.06 2.63
C TYR A 186 11.83 -5.33 3.41
N ARG A 187 12.70 -5.66 4.37
CA ARG A 187 12.58 -6.87 5.18
C ARG A 187 12.68 -6.49 6.66
N LEU A 188 11.67 -6.89 7.44
CA LEU A 188 11.68 -6.79 8.90
C LEU A 188 12.69 -7.76 9.51
N ASP A 189 13.17 -7.44 10.70
CA ASP A 189 13.97 -8.39 11.47
C ASP A 189 13.11 -9.56 11.94
N ILE A 190 13.70 -10.76 12.05
CA ILE A 190 12.94 -11.99 12.33
C ILE A 190 12.28 -11.99 13.71
N ASP A 191 12.80 -11.18 14.62
CA ASP A 191 12.32 -11.05 16.01
C ASP A 191 11.24 -9.97 16.16
N GLU A 192 10.92 -9.23 15.10
CA GLU A 192 9.84 -8.25 15.07
C GLU A 192 8.50 -8.94 14.68
N PRO A 193 7.35 -8.44 15.19
CA PRO A 193 6.06 -8.83 14.65
C PRO A 193 6.00 -8.57 13.15
N ASP A 194 5.56 -9.57 12.39
CA ASP A 194 5.61 -9.51 10.93
C ASP A 194 4.40 -8.76 10.32
N PHE A 195 4.42 -8.54 9.00
CA PHE A 195 3.37 -7.79 8.27
C PHE A 195 1.97 -8.40 8.32
N THR A 196 1.84 -9.61 8.90
CA THR A 196 0.58 -10.33 9.08
C THR A 196 0.10 -10.35 10.53
N GLU A 197 0.98 -10.00 11.47
CA GLU A 197 0.69 -9.94 12.90
C GLU A 197 0.28 -8.52 13.31
N GLU A 198 1.04 -7.50 12.88
CA GLU A 198 0.83 -6.09 13.24
C GLU A 198 0.53 -5.18 12.04
N PHE A 199 0.01 -3.99 12.35
CA PHE A 199 -0.18 -2.95 11.35
C PHE A 199 1.11 -2.15 11.16
N HIS A 200 1.47 -1.93 9.91
CA HIS A 200 2.60 -1.08 9.52
C HIS A 200 2.12 0.04 8.61
N THR A 201 2.88 1.13 8.58
CA THR A 201 2.65 2.24 7.64
C THR A 201 3.48 2.03 6.40
N PHE A 202 2.86 2.02 5.23
CA PHE A 202 3.55 1.91 3.95
C PHE A 202 3.35 3.20 3.17
N GLY A 203 4.41 3.77 2.61
CA GLY A 203 4.23 5.02 1.90
C GLY A 203 5.34 5.41 0.95
N ILE A 204 5.05 6.50 0.25
CA ILE A 204 5.97 7.18 -0.64
C ILE A 204 6.04 8.68 -0.34
N ILE A 205 7.22 9.25 -0.56
CA ILE A 205 7.43 10.69 -0.72
C ILE A 205 7.81 10.92 -2.17
N TRP A 206 6.97 11.63 -2.91
CA TRP A 206 7.06 11.77 -4.35
C TRP A 206 7.08 13.25 -4.75
N ASP A 207 8.11 13.66 -5.48
CA ASP A 207 8.23 14.99 -6.08
C ASP A 207 8.61 14.90 -7.57
N SER A 208 8.93 16.04 -8.19
CA SER A 208 9.27 16.08 -9.62
C SER A 208 10.59 15.37 -9.98
N GLU A 209 11.45 15.12 -8.99
CA GLU A 209 12.81 14.61 -9.17
C GLU A 209 13.00 13.19 -8.63
N LYS A 210 12.20 12.75 -7.66
CA LYS A 210 12.36 11.44 -7.01
C LYS A 210 11.08 10.88 -6.40
N ILE A 211 11.15 9.57 -6.13
CA ILE A 211 10.21 8.82 -5.29
C ILE A 211 11.02 8.10 -4.22
N SER A 212 10.66 8.28 -2.95
CA SER A 212 11.24 7.58 -1.81
C SER A 212 10.19 6.68 -1.19
N PHE A 213 10.46 5.38 -1.10
CA PHE A 213 9.59 4.40 -0.46
C PHE A 213 10.01 4.19 0.99
N TYR A 214 9.03 4.03 1.87
CA TYR A 214 9.27 3.77 3.29
C TYR A 214 8.27 2.78 3.87
N VAL A 215 8.72 2.13 4.94
CA VAL A 215 7.90 1.33 5.86
C VAL A 215 8.09 1.94 7.25
N ASP A 216 6.99 2.19 7.93
CA ASP A 216 6.89 2.96 9.17
C ASP A 216 7.61 4.31 9.03
N ASP A 217 8.69 4.53 9.78
CA ASP A 217 9.50 5.75 9.67
C ASP A 217 10.79 5.56 8.87
N THR A 218 10.98 4.38 8.25
CA THR A 218 12.23 4.00 7.58
C THR A 218 12.12 4.07 6.06
N VAL A 219 12.78 5.06 5.45
CA VAL A 219 13.01 5.09 4.00
C VAL A 219 14.00 4.00 3.61
N TYR A 220 13.53 2.98 2.89
CA TYR A 220 14.37 1.86 2.46
C TYR A 220 14.88 2.00 1.03
N TYR A 221 14.23 2.82 0.21
CA TYR A 221 14.70 3.08 -1.13
C TYR A 221 14.34 4.48 -1.64
N THR A 222 15.21 5.07 -2.46
CA THR A 222 14.92 6.30 -3.21
C THR A 222 15.37 6.15 -4.64
N VAL A 223 14.44 6.33 -5.58
CA VAL A 223 14.69 6.36 -7.01
C VAL A 223 14.57 7.78 -7.54
N THR A 224 15.55 8.21 -8.34
CA THR A 224 15.56 9.54 -8.93
C THR A 224 15.25 9.48 -10.42
N LYS A 225 14.58 10.52 -10.92
CA LYS A 225 14.36 10.77 -12.34
C LYS A 225 15.65 10.69 -13.14
N LYS A 226 16.73 11.29 -12.63
CA LYS A 226 18.07 11.24 -13.22
C LYS A 226 18.58 9.80 -13.37
N ALA A 227 18.37 8.93 -12.38
CA ALA A 227 18.82 7.54 -12.44
C ALA A 227 18.07 6.73 -13.51
N ILE A 228 16.76 6.94 -13.66
CA ILE A 228 15.95 6.30 -14.71
C ILE A 228 16.36 6.78 -16.11
N LEU A 229 16.52 8.09 -16.29
CA LEU A 229 16.96 8.67 -17.57
C LEU A 229 18.36 8.20 -17.98
N LYS A 230 19.29 8.07 -17.02
CA LYS A 230 20.66 7.56 -17.28
C LYS A 230 20.65 6.11 -17.79
N GLN A 231 19.63 5.32 -17.45
CA GLN A 231 19.46 3.96 -17.96
C GLN A 231 18.79 3.93 -19.35
N GLY A 232 18.53 5.09 -19.97
CA GLY A 232 17.89 5.18 -21.29
C GLY A 232 16.38 4.98 -21.26
N HIS A 233 15.76 5.03 -20.08
CA HIS A 233 14.31 4.88 -19.93
C HIS A 233 13.64 6.22 -19.64
N PRO A 234 12.43 6.49 -20.17
CA PRO A 234 11.69 7.70 -19.84
C PRO A 234 11.15 7.65 -18.41
N TRP A 235 11.09 8.83 -17.77
CA TRP A 235 10.38 9.04 -16.51
C TRP A 235 8.92 9.37 -16.79
N VAL A 236 7.98 8.59 -16.23
CA VAL A 236 6.53 8.75 -16.46
C VAL A 236 5.74 9.11 -15.19
N PHE A 237 6.44 9.36 -14.09
CA PHE A 237 5.87 9.71 -12.78
C PHE A 237 5.79 11.23 -12.58
N ASP A 238 5.39 11.94 -13.63
CA ASP A 238 5.16 13.39 -13.66
C ASP A 238 3.73 13.74 -14.12
N ASN A 239 2.82 12.77 -14.06
CA ASN A 239 1.39 12.92 -14.33
C ASN A 239 0.55 12.75 -13.06
N TYR A 240 -0.77 12.87 -13.17
CA TYR A 240 -1.68 12.50 -12.08
C TYR A 240 -1.86 10.99 -12.02
N PHE A 241 -1.97 10.46 -10.80
CA PHE A 241 -2.19 9.05 -10.50
C PHE A 241 -3.43 8.89 -9.63
N PHE A 242 -4.12 7.76 -9.74
CA PHE A 242 -5.23 7.38 -8.87
C PHE A 242 -4.86 6.14 -8.04
N LEU A 243 -5.48 5.99 -6.87
CA LEU A 243 -5.21 4.91 -5.92
C LEU A 243 -5.93 3.62 -6.29
N ILE A 244 -5.29 2.49 -6.03
CA ILE A 244 -5.84 1.14 -6.15
C ILE A 244 -5.47 0.36 -4.88
N VAL A 245 -6.44 -0.36 -4.34
CA VAL A 245 -6.28 -1.26 -3.17
C VAL A 245 -6.92 -2.59 -3.52
N ASN A 246 -6.19 -3.68 -3.40
CA ASN A 246 -6.72 -5.02 -3.65
C ASN A 246 -6.01 -6.12 -2.86
N LEU A 247 -6.67 -7.27 -2.78
CA LEU A 247 -6.10 -8.54 -2.34
C LEU A 247 -6.28 -9.58 -3.44
N ALA A 248 -5.25 -9.80 -4.26
CA ALA A 248 -5.27 -10.83 -5.30
C ALA A 248 -5.07 -12.24 -4.71
N VAL A 249 -5.54 -13.25 -5.44
CA VAL A 249 -5.36 -14.66 -5.10
C VAL A 249 -4.78 -15.40 -6.30
N GLY A 250 -3.56 -15.88 -6.17
CA GLY A 250 -2.81 -16.50 -7.24
C GLY A 250 -2.18 -15.49 -8.18
N GLY A 251 -1.31 -15.99 -9.05
CA GLY A 251 -0.61 -15.18 -10.05
C GLY A 251 0.80 -15.70 -10.27
N TYR A 252 1.43 -15.23 -11.34
CA TYR A 252 2.78 -15.65 -11.72
C TYR A 252 3.82 -15.35 -10.63
N TRP A 253 3.65 -14.23 -9.91
CA TRP A 253 4.60 -13.77 -8.89
C TRP A 253 4.36 -14.36 -7.49
N PRO A 254 3.15 -14.29 -6.88
CA PRO A 254 2.90 -14.90 -5.57
C PRO A 254 2.88 -16.44 -5.61
N GLY A 255 2.88 -17.02 -6.82
CA GLY A 255 2.50 -18.41 -7.05
C GLY A 255 1.01 -18.62 -6.80
N TYR A 256 0.58 -19.87 -6.80
CA TYR A 256 -0.83 -20.21 -6.57
C TYR A 256 -1.05 -20.74 -5.15
N PRO A 257 -2.23 -20.51 -4.55
CA PRO A 257 -2.60 -21.11 -3.27
C PRO A 257 -2.46 -22.63 -3.30
N ASP A 258 -2.07 -23.20 -2.18
CA ASP A 258 -2.06 -24.66 -1.98
C ASP A 258 -2.76 -25.03 -0.66
N ASN A 259 -2.61 -26.28 -0.21
CA ASN A 259 -3.28 -26.78 1.00
C ASN A 259 -2.83 -26.06 2.29
N THR A 260 -1.76 -25.27 2.24
CA THR A 260 -1.29 -24.46 3.39
C THR A 260 -2.03 -23.12 3.49
N THR A 261 -2.55 -22.59 2.38
CA THR A 261 -3.26 -21.31 2.34
C THR A 261 -4.60 -21.40 3.07
N LYS A 262 -4.83 -20.53 4.05
CA LYS A 262 -6.07 -20.47 4.82
C LYS A 262 -7.01 -19.41 4.25
N PHE A 263 -8.29 -19.76 4.17
CA PHE A 263 -9.37 -18.87 3.76
C PHE A 263 -10.48 -18.90 4.84
N PRO A 264 -11.22 -17.80 5.07
CA PRO A 264 -11.01 -16.49 4.44
C PRO A 264 -9.67 -15.85 4.84
N ALA A 265 -9.11 -15.04 3.94
CA ALA A 265 -7.88 -14.29 4.15
C ALA A 265 -8.21 -12.79 4.08
N ARG A 266 -7.71 -12.00 5.04
CA ARG A 266 -8.11 -10.60 5.19
C ARG A 266 -6.93 -9.65 5.13
N MET A 267 -7.06 -8.63 4.29
CA MET A 267 -6.24 -7.42 4.34
C MET A 267 -7.03 -6.35 5.09
N TYR A 268 -6.38 -5.71 6.06
CA TYR A 268 -6.94 -4.61 6.83
C TYR A 268 -6.22 -3.32 6.43
N VAL A 269 -6.97 -2.25 6.19
CA VAL A 269 -6.44 -0.91 5.95
C VAL A 269 -7.12 0.05 6.92
N ASP A 270 -6.33 0.60 7.82
CA ASP A 270 -6.76 1.54 8.85
C ASP A 270 -7.02 2.92 8.25
N TYR A 271 -6.06 3.45 7.49
CA TYR A 271 -6.26 4.69 6.77
C TYR A 271 -5.43 4.76 5.50
N ILE A 272 -5.81 5.69 4.62
CA ILE A 272 -4.95 6.21 3.55
C ILE A 272 -4.93 7.73 3.66
N LYS A 273 -3.74 8.32 3.69
CA LYS A 273 -3.55 9.76 3.85
C LYS A 273 -2.64 10.31 2.76
N VAL A 274 -2.98 11.50 2.29
CA VAL A 274 -2.28 12.19 1.21
C VAL A 274 -2.01 13.63 1.61
N TRP A 275 -0.73 14.01 1.58
CA TRP A 275 -0.25 15.35 1.91
C TRP A 275 0.47 15.97 0.72
N GLN A 276 0.40 17.30 0.64
CA GLN A 276 1.23 18.10 -0.24
C GLN A 276 2.24 18.91 0.56
N LYS A 277 3.38 19.20 -0.07
CA LYS A 277 4.39 20.07 0.53
C LYS A 277 3.79 21.47 0.70
N VAL A 278 3.98 22.07 1.87
CA VAL A 278 3.60 23.46 2.11
C VAL A 278 4.55 24.35 1.30
N GLU A 279 4.00 25.26 0.50
CA GLU A 279 4.75 26.29 -0.22
C GLU A 279 5.19 27.44 0.70
#